data_AF-A0A937EYR6-F1
#
_entry.id   AF-A0A937EYR6-F1
#
_cell.length_a   1.000
_cell.length_b   1.000
_cell.length_c   1.000
_cell.angle_alpha   90.00
_cell.angle_beta   90.00
_cell.angle_gamma   90.00
#
_symmetry.space_group_name_H-M   'P 1'
#
loop_
_entity.id
_entity.type
_entity.pdbx_description
1 polymer ?
#
loop_
_entity_poly.entity_id
_entity_poly.type
_entity_poly.pdbx_seq_one_letter_code
_entity_poly.pdbx_strand_id
1 'polypeptide(L)'
;MFTKLNKILIETITGSWLAFILVGWLISRLLTSPDLVILIDRAYCPAIQWQQLSQSYQQIYQQHQQHQVQIKAVIVFSDLSEEAFSTPPSPDMIRSLQPYGRVNTQRQSQLQAAYQNTTLLACQPITSSSQF
;
A
#
# COMPACT_ATOMS: atom_id res chain seq x y z
N MET A 1 -28.43 -31.78 -44.27
CA MET A 1 -27.12 -32.03 -43.64
C MET A 1 -26.41 -30.76 -43.15
N PHE A 2 -26.64 -29.59 -43.79
CA PHE A 2 -26.05 -28.29 -43.43
C PHE A 2 -26.42 -27.72 -42.05
N THR A 3 -27.58 -28.08 -41.49
CA THR A 3 -28.05 -27.58 -40.19
C THR A 3 -27.26 -28.14 -38.99
N LYS A 4 -26.67 -29.34 -39.09
CA LYS A 4 -25.84 -29.91 -38.02
C LYS A 4 -24.46 -29.26 -37.95
N LEU A 5 -23.85 -28.95 -39.11
CA LEU A 5 -22.56 -28.26 -39.16
C LEU A 5 -22.64 -26.87 -38.53
N ASN A 6 -23.72 -26.13 -38.82
CA ASN A 6 -23.92 -24.78 -38.30
C ASN A 6 -24.10 -24.78 -36.77
N LYS A 7 -24.75 -25.82 -36.22
CA LYS A 7 -24.95 -25.96 -34.78
C LYS A 7 -23.65 -26.24 -34.03
N ILE A 8 -22.82 -27.14 -34.56
CA ILE A 8 -21.50 -27.46 -33.99
C ILE A 8 -20.60 -26.22 -34.05
N LEU A 9 -20.57 -25.50 -35.18
CA LEU A 9 -19.74 -24.30 -35.33
C LEU A 9 -20.10 -23.23 -34.29
N ILE A 10 -21.40 -23.00 -34.08
CA ILE A 10 -21.90 -22.04 -33.08
C ILE A 10 -21.55 -22.52 -31.67
N GLU A 11 -21.72 -23.80 -31.34
CA GLU A 11 -21.33 -24.33 -30.01
C GLU A 11 -19.84 -24.13 -29.73
N THR A 12 -18.96 -24.36 -30.71
CA THR A 12 -17.51 -24.17 -30.52
C THR A 12 -17.15 -22.70 -30.34
N ILE A 13 -17.72 -21.80 -31.15
CA ILE A 13 -17.46 -20.36 -31.05
C ILE A 13 -17.93 -19.82 -29.71
N THR A 14 -19.15 -20.19 -29.30
CA THR A 14 -19.74 -19.73 -28.04
C THR A 14 -18.99 -20.31 -26.84
N GLY A 15 -18.57 -21.58 -26.91
CA GLY A 15 -17.77 -22.25 -25.90
C GLY A 15 -16.38 -21.63 -25.72
N SER A 16 -15.67 -21.35 -26.82
CA SER A 16 -14.39 -20.64 -26.75
C SER A 16 -14.54 -19.23 -26.17
N TRP A 17 -15.57 -18.49 -26.56
CA TRP A 17 -15.79 -17.14 -26.04
C TRP A 17 -16.12 -17.14 -24.54
N LEU A 18 -16.95 -18.09 -24.08
CA LEU A 18 -17.22 -18.31 -22.66
C LEU A 18 -15.96 -18.66 -21.87
N ALA A 19 -15.10 -19.50 -22.42
CA ALA A 19 -13.83 -19.85 -21.78
C ALA A 19 -12.92 -18.62 -21.62
N PHE A 20 -12.83 -17.76 -22.64
CA PHE A 20 -12.06 -16.51 -22.55
C PHE A 20 -12.64 -15.54 -21.52
N ILE A 21 -13.98 -15.40 -21.44
CA ILE A 21 -14.64 -14.53 -20.46
C ILE A 21 -14.38 -15.05 -19.03
N LEU A 22 -14.50 -16.36 -18.81
CA LEU A 22 -14.24 -16.98 -17.51
C LEU A 22 -12.80 -16.75 -17.04
N VAL A 23 -11.82 -16.93 -17.94
CA VAL A 23 -10.41 -16.69 -17.64
C VAL A 23 -10.16 -15.21 -17.36
N GLY A 24 -10.69 -14.29 -18.18
CA GLY A 24 -10.56 -12.85 -17.96
C GLY A 24 -11.17 -12.40 -16.63
N TRP A 25 -12.31 -12.97 -16.25
CA TRP A 25 -12.96 -12.69 -14.98
C TRP A 25 -12.13 -13.20 -13.79
N LEU A 26 -11.57 -14.41 -13.88
CA LEU A 26 -10.67 -14.95 -12.85
C LEU A 26 -9.44 -14.07 -12.65
N ILE A 27 -8.82 -13.63 -13.75
CA ILE A 27 -7.65 -12.74 -13.71
C ILE A 27 -8.03 -11.40 -13.06
N SER A 28 -9.17 -10.81 -13.43
CA SER A 28 -9.59 -9.52 -12.87
C SER A 28 -9.78 -9.53 -11.35
N ARG A 29 -10.21 -10.66 -10.76
CA ARG A 29 -10.33 -10.83 -9.30
C ARG A 29 -8.98 -10.84 -8.60
N LEU A 30 -7.97 -11.43 -9.24
CA LEU A 30 -6.62 -11.59 -8.68
C LEU A 30 -5.80 -10.30 -8.73
N LEU A 31 -6.11 -9.37 -9.64
CA LEU A 31 -5.40 -8.09 -9.82
C LEU A 31 -5.95 -6.93 -8.97
N THR A 32 -6.71 -7.21 -7.91
CA THR A 32 -7.15 -6.14 -7.00
C THR A 32 -5.94 -5.62 -6.22
N SER A 33 -5.66 -4.32 -6.32
CA SER A 33 -4.54 -3.68 -5.63
C SER A 33 -4.68 -3.86 -4.11
N PRO A 34 -3.61 -4.23 -3.38
CA PRO A 34 -3.67 -4.44 -1.95
C PRO A 34 -3.95 -3.13 -1.21
N ASP A 35 -4.90 -3.17 -0.29
CA ASP A 35 -5.19 -2.08 0.64
C ASP A 35 -4.06 -1.95 1.66
N LEU A 36 -3.53 -0.73 1.84
CA LEU A 36 -2.39 -0.44 2.69
C LEU A 36 -2.69 0.73 3.63
N VAL A 37 -2.36 0.56 4.91
CA VAL A 37 -2.33 1.65 5.90
C VAL A 37 -0.88 2.00 6.19
N ILE A 38 -0.52 3.28 6.05
CA ILE A 38 0.85 3.73 6.33
C ILE A 38 0.87 4.32 7.75
N LEU A 39 1.74 3.79 8.59
CA LEU A 39 2.01 4.33 9.92
C LEU A 39 3.33 5.12 9.84
N ILE A 40 3.29 6.41 10.14
CA ILE A 40 4.47 7.28 10.13
C ILE A 40 4.81 7.67 11.56
N ASP A 41 5.93 7.18 12.07
CA ASP A 41 6.46 7.62 13.37
C ASP A 41 7.19 8.95 13.19
N ARG A 42 6.71 9.99 13.88
CA ARG A 42 7.25 11.35 13.89
C ARG A 42 8.23 11.60 15.01
N ALA A 43 8.62 10.60 15.79
CA ALA A 43 9.67 10.72 16.78
C ALA A 43 10.89 11.50 16.25
N TYR A 44 11.53 12.26 17.14
CA TYR A 44 12.67 13.08 16.75
C TYR A 44 13.76 12.26 16.04
N CYS A 45 14.14 12.69 14.84
CA CYS A 45 15.25 12.10 14.09
C CYS A 45 16.06 13.12 13.29
N PRO A 46 17.32 12.79 12.94
CA PRO A 46 18.17 13.64 12.12
C PRO A 46 17.55 13.94 10.75
N ALA A 47 17.79 15.14 10.21
CA ALA A 47 17.22 15.59 8.94
C ALA A 47 17.45 14.61 7.77
N ILE A 48 18.62 13.95 7.72
CA ILE A 48 18.93 12.95 6.69
C ILE A 48 17.99 11.74 6.79
N GLN A 49 17.73 11.24 8.00
CA GLN A 49 16.83 10.09 8.21
C GLN A 49 15.39 10.47 7.90
N TRP A 50 14.97 11.67 8.31
CA TRP A 50 13.65 12.18 7.97
C TRP A 50 13.45 12.33 6.46
N GLN A 51 14.48 12.83 5.76
CA GLN A 51 14.47 12.92 4.31
C GLN A 51 14.35 11.53 3.66
N GLN A 52 15.09 10.54 4.13
CA GLN A 52 15.00 9.16 3.64
C GLN A 52 13.60 8.56 3.87
N LEU A 53 13.02 8.75 5.05
CA LEU A 53 11.66 8.34 5.37
C LEU A 53 10.65 9.00 4.42
N SER A 54 10.77 10.31 4.20
CA SER A 54 9.90 11.05 3.29
C SER A 54 10.03 10.57 1.83
N GLN A 55 11.22 10.12 1.42
CA GLN A 55 11.45 9.51 0.11
C GLN A 55 10.79 8.13 0.01
N SER A 56 10.87 7.30 1.06
CA SER A 56 10.15 6.02 1.12
C SER A 56 8.64 6.24 1.02
N TYR A 57 8.10 7.24 1.73
CA TYR A 57 6.68 7.62 1.57
C TYR A 57 6.36 8.04 0.13
N GLN A 58 7.21 8.86 -0.49
CA GLN A 58 7.03 9.29 -1.87
C GLN A 58 6.98 8.12 -2.85
N GLN A 59 7.82 7.10 -2.67
CA GLN A 59 7.80 5.89 -3.50
C GLN A 59 6.48 5.13 -3.36
N ILE A 60 6.00 4.93 -2.13
CA ILE A 60 4.70 4.27 -1.89
C ILE A 60 3.55 5.10 -2.46
N TYR A 61 3.61 6.43 -2.33
CA TYR A 61 2.64 7.33 -2.92
C TYR A 61 2.62 7.26 -4.45
N GLN A 62 3.77 7.10 -5.11
CA GLN A 62 3.83 6.89 -6.56
C GLN A 62 3.22 5.54 -6.97
N GLN A 63 3.49 4.47 -6.20
CA GLN A 63 2.85 3.17 -6.41
C GLN A 63 1.32 3.26 -6.26
N HIS A 64 0.85 4.10 -5.33
CA HIS A 64 -0.56 4.40 -5.18
C HIS A 64 -1.16 5.08 -6.41
N GLN A 65 -0.48 6.10 -6.95
CA GLN A 65 -0.90 6.77 -8.19
C GLN A 65 -0.91 5.83 -9.40
N GLN A 66 -0.05 4.81 -9.40
CA GLN A 66 0.01 3.77 -10.44
C GLN A 66 -0.94 2.60 -10.21
N HIS A 67 -1.81 2.67 -9.19
CA HIS A 67 -2.72 1.59 -8.78
C HIS A 67 -2.02 0.27 -8.43
N GLN A 68 -0.75 0.28 -8.07
CA GLN A 68 -0.03 -0.91 -7.62
C GLN A 68 -0.36 -1.24 -6.16
N VAL A 69 -0.67 -0.22 -5.36
CA VAL A 69 -1.12 -0.32 -3.96
C VAL A 69 -2.26 0.67 -3.74
N GLN A 70 -3.15 0.41 -2.80
CA GLN A 70 -4.20 1.37 -2.42
C GLN A 70 -3.95 1.90 -1.01
N ILE A 71 -3.47 3.14 -0.86
CA ILE A 71 -3.29 3.76 0.45
C ILE A 71 -4.66 4.16 0.99
N LYS A 72 -5.16 3.45 2.01
CA LYS A 72 -6.46 3.73 2.63
C LYS A 72 -6.39 4.82 3.68
N ALA A 73 -5.29 4.84 4.43
CA ALA A 73 -5.08 5.80 5.48
C ALA A 73 -3.58 6.00 5.71
N VAL A 74 -3.24 7.20 6.16
CA VAL A 74 -1.91 7.54 6.66
C VAL A 74 -2.07 8.01 8.09
N ILE A 75 -1.41 7.34 9.03
CA ILE A 75 -1.51 7.62 10.45
C ILE A 75 -0.16 8.12 10.89
N VAL A 76 -0.11 9.38 11.23
CA VAL A 76 1.07 10.09 11.66
C VAL A 76 1.04 10.18 13.17
N PHE A 77 1.99 9.55 13.85
CA PHE A 77 1.95 9.42 15.31
C PHE A 77 3.30 9.70 15.96
N SER A 78 3.27 10.07 17.23
CA SER A 78 4.42 10.23 18.13
C SER A 78 4.00 9.82 19.55
N ASP A 79 4.88 10.00 20.54
CA ASP A 79 4.50 9.88 21.95
C ASP A 79 3.53 10.96 22.42
N LEU A 80 3.44 12.09 21.72
CA LEU A 80 2.65 13.26 22.11
C LEU A 80 1.39 13.47 21.27
N SER A 81 1.30 12.86 20.09
CA SER A 81 0.25 13.16 19.11
C SER A 81 -0.10 11.95 18.24
N GLU A 82 -1.31 11.97 17.69
CA GLU A 82 -1.73 11.06 16.62
C GLU A 82 -2.69 11.79 15.68
N GLU A 83 -2.42 11.71 14.39
CA GLU A 83 -3.20 12.31 13.33
C GLU A 83 -3.47 11.25 12.26
N ALA A 84 -4.75 10.96 12.01
CA ALA A 84 -5.18 10.02 10.99
C ALA A 84 -5.72 10.76 9.77
N PHE A 85 -5.14 10.47 8.61
CA PHE A 85 -5.55 11.02 7.32
C PHE A 85 -6.25 9.94 6.51
N SER A 86 -7.55 10.10 6.30
CA SER A 86 -8.36 9.22 5.43
C SER A 86 -8.07 9.43 3.95
N THR A 87 -7.58 10.61 3.58
CA THR A 87 -7.04 10.90 2.24
C THR A 87 -5.53 10.95 2.35
N PRO A 88 -4.78 10.17 1.54
CA PRO A 88 -3.32 10.17 1.63
C PRO A 88 -2.75 11.57 1.40
N PRO A 89 -2.01 12.16 2.36
CA PRO A 89 -1.41 13.47 2.20
C PRO A 89 -0.35 13.46 1.09
N SER A 90 -0.07 14.62 0.50
CA SER A 90 0.98 14.72 -0.52
C SER A 90 2.37 14.43 0.06
N PRO A 91 3.32 13.92 -0.75
CA PRO A 91 4.70 13.73 -0.28
C PRO A 91 5.37 15.01 0.24
N ASP A 92 5.03 16.18 -0.35
CA ASP A 92 5.57 17.46 0.09
C ASP A 92 5.03 17.86 1.47
N MET A 93 3.76 17.55 1.77
CA MET A 93 3.21 17.73 3.11
C MET A 93 3.99 16.90 4.14
N ILE A 94 4.21 15.61 3.88
CA ILE A 94 4.98 14.74 4.79
C ILE A 94 6.41 15.26 4.97
N ARG A 95 7.07 15.69 3.89
CA ARG A 95 8.42 16.27 3.96
C ARG A 95 8.48 17.54 4.82
N SER A 96 7.43 18.35 4.80
CA SER A 96 7.33 19.60 5.56
C SER A 96 7.03 19.39 7.06
N LEU A 97 6.57 18.20 7.46
CA LEU A 97 6.33 17.88 8.86
C LEU A 97 7.65 17.88 9.62
N GLN A 98 7.66 18.53 10.79
CA GLN A 98 8.79 18.48 11.70
C GLN A 98 8.70 17.21 12.56
N PRO A 99 9.77 16.39 12.64
CA PRO A 99 9.83 15.29 13.60
C PRO A 99 10.06 15.85 15.01
N TYR A 100 9.34 15.31 15.99
CA TYR A 100 9.41 15.71 17.38
C TYR A 100 9.03 14.56 18.32
N GLY A 101 9.33 14.71 19.61
CA GLY A 101 9.00 13.69 20.60
C GLY A 101 9.93 12.49 20.58
N ARG A 102 9.48 11.38 21.16
CA ARG A 102 10.24 10.14 21.34
C ARG A 102 9.51 8.96 20.69
N VAL A 103 10.29 7.94 20.33
CA VAL A 103 9.75 6.68 19.81
C VAL A 103 8.85 6.04 20.85
N ASN A 104 7.63 5.67 20.46
CA ASN A 104 6.66 5.00 21.32
C ASN A 104 6.33 3.61 20.75
N THR A 105 7.10 2.61 21.16
CA THR A 105 6.95 1.22 20.70
C THR A 105 5.62 0.60 21.10
N GLN A 106 5.08 0.97 22.27
CA GLN A 106 3.76 0.51 22.71
C GLN A 106 2.66 1.04 21.78
N ARG A 107 2.70 2.33 21.42
CA ARG A 107 1.72 2.92 20.51
C ARG A 107 1.85 2.35 19.10
N GLN A 108 3.07 2.17 18.62
CA GLN A 108 3.33 1.52 17.33
C GLN A 108 2.71 0.12 17.28
N SER A 109 2.93 -0.71 18.31
CA SER A 109 2.34 -2.04 18.42
C SER A 109 0.81 -2.00 18.44
N GLN A 110 0.21 -1.05 19.16
CA GLN A 110 -1.23 -0.88 19.21
C GLN A 110 -1.80 -0.54 17.82
N LEU A 111 -1.16 0.37 17.08
CA LEU A 111 -1.58 0.75 15.75
C LEU A 111 -1.41 -0.40 14.74
N GLN A 112 -0.29 -1.13 14.81
CA GLN A 112 -0.08 -2.32 13.97
C GLN A 112 -1.10 -3.43 14.25
N ALA A 113 -1.57 -3.55 15.50
CA ALA A 113 -2.64 -4.49 15.85
C ALA A 113 -4.04 -4.00 15.44
N ALA A 114 -4.26 -2.68 15.44
CA ALA A 114 -5.55 -2.08 15.13
C ALA A 114 -5.87 -2.06 13.62
N TYR A 115 -4.84 -2.01 12.76
CA TYR A 115 -5.00 -1.91 11.31
C TYR A 115 -4.46 -3.16 10.61
N GLN A 116 -5.20 -3.65 9.61
CA GLN A 116 -4.73 -4.75 8.77
C GLN A 116 -3.82 -4.21 7.67
N ASN A 117 -2.78 -4.97 7.31
CA ASN A 117 -1.82 -4.65 6.25
C ASN A 117 -1.18 -3.25 6.40
N THR A 118 -0.41 -3.08 7.47
CA THR A 118 0.28 -1.82 7.78
C THR A 118 1.71 -1.81 7.26
N THR A 119 2.15 -0.67 6.71
CA THR A 119 3.58 -0.38 6.50
C THR A 119 4.02 0.69 7.50
N LEU A 120 5.03 0.39 8.31
CA LEU A 120 5.62 1.34 9.24
C LEU A 120 6.77 2.08 8.57
N LEU A 121 6.69 3.41 8.58
CA LEU A 121 7.75 4.33 8.24
C LEU A 121 8.20 5.01 9.54
N ALA A 122 9.32 4.55 10.08
CA ALA A 122 9.92 5.12 11.28
C ALA A 122 11.38 5.45 11.04
N CYS A 123 11.89 6.48 11.71
CA CYS A 123 13.31 6.76 11.71
C CYS A 123 14.03 5.62 12.43
N GLN A 124 14.85 4.85 11.69
CA GLN A 124 15.62 3.76 12.29
C GLN A 124 16.69 4.36 13.21
N PRO A 125 16.88 3.83 14.43
CA PRO A 125 18.13 4.06 15.12
C PRO A 125 19.27 3.60 14.19
N ILE A 126 20.39 4.33 14.19
CA ILE A 126 21.60 3.98 13.44
C ILE A 126 22.14 2.68 14.03
N THR A 127 21.54 1.56 13.66
CA THR A 127 22.01 0.23 13.98
C THR A 127 22.62 -0.26 12.69
N SER A 128 23.95 -0.15 12.64
CA SER A 128 24.80 -0.81 11.67
C SER A 128 24.23 -2.17 11.31
N SER A 129 24.10 -2.41 10.02
CA SER A 129 24.17 -3.75 9.45
C SER A 129 25.20 -4.61 10.20
N SER A 130 24.70 -5.58 10.96
CA SER A 130 25.39 -6.83 11.25
C SER A 130 24.47 -7.86 10.58
N GLN A 131 24.67 -8.24 9.32
CA GLN A 131 25.69 -9.22 8.92
C GLN A 131 25.93 -10.21 10.06
N PHE A 132 25.18 -11.30 10.09
CA PHE A 132 25.61 -12.65 9.65
C PHE A 132 24.40 -13.57 9.51
#